data_AF-A0A200HFK7-F1
#
_entry.id   AF-A0A200HFK7-F1
#
_cell.length_a   1.000
_cell.length_b   1.000
_cell.length_c   1.000
_cell.angle_alpha   90.00
_cell.angle_beta   90.00
_cell.angle_gamma   90.00
#
_symmetry.space_group_name_H-M   'P 1'
#
loop_
_entity.id
_entity.type
_entity.pdbx_description
1 polymer ?
#
loop_
_entity_poly.entity_id
_entity_poly.type
_entity_poly.pdbx_seq_one_letter_code
_entity_poly.pdbx_strand_id
1 'polypeptide(L)'
;MTERDSEFHLLDPGVSRRIFDVAIAGRRFAHLVGVDQPTVHFFGGQPGAGKSASQQKVIDALLLQSGADSVAVIIGDEFRGYHPAYADLLETDDENAAFYTDRDSARWVEMSIDHAITVRSHIVLEGTLRNPDVTLGSARHAIGHGYAPELHVMAVHEFVSRQRIFRRYAGQIADAGHGRYTLREAHDRAYNALPSSLRAVAEADVLTAITLYDANAAEIARIESPTSAGADELLDAADAQRTLDGVDVEGVLAALDQAEATLAVAGREGPLAELRQLRAEILDAAR
;
A
#
# COMPACT_ATOMS: atom_id res chain seq x y z
N MET A 1 19.37 -9.38 6.73
CA MET A 1 19.23 -9.98 5.39
C MET A 1 19.92 -9.09 4.37
N THR A 2 20.55 -9.69 3.38
CA THR A 2 21.29 -9.00 2.29
C THR A 2 20.54 -9.13 0.97
N GLU A 3 20.83 -8.29 -0.05
CA GLU A 3 20.22 -8.44 -1.40
C GLU A 3 20.41 -9.84 -1.98
N ARG A 4 21.53 -10.50 -1.68
CA ARG A 4 21.80 -11.89 -2.13
C ARG A 4 20.84 -12.90 -1.51
N ASP A 5 20.30 -12.63 -0.34
CA ASP A 5 19.31 -13.51 0.31
C ASP A 5 17.95 -13.42 -0.40
N SER A 6 17.67 -12.33 -1.13
CA SER A 6 16.39 -12.18 -1.86
C SER A 6 16.26 -13.12 -3.06
N GLU A 7 17.35 -13.78 -3.46
CA GLU A 7 17.38 -14.64 -4.65
C GLU A 7 17.05 -16.10 -4.34
N PHE A 8 17.04 -16.52 -3.07
CA PHE A 8 16.83 -17.92 -2.68
C PHE A 8 15.51 -18.50 -3.18
N HIS A 9 14.46 -17.67 -3.24
CA HIS A 9 13.14 -18.06 -3.72
C HIS A 9 12.77 -17.44 -5.06
N LEU A 10 13.65 -16.67 -5.68
CA LEU A 10 13.34 -15.92 -6.90
C LEU A 10 13.01 -16.89 -8.04
N LEU A 11 11.85 -16.68 -8.67
CA LEU A 11 11.42 -17.55 -9.76
C LEU A 11 12.20 -17.27 -11.05
N ASP A 12 12.46 -18.36 -11.78
CA ASP A 12 12.84 -18.29 -13.19
C ASP A 12 11.84 -17.39 -13.96
N PRO A 13 12.31 -16.47 -14.82
CA PRO A 13 11.43 -15.56 -15.55
C PRO A 13 10.34 -16.25 -16.37
N GLY A 14 10.63 -17.42 -16.96
CA GLY A 14 9.64 -18.19 -17.72
C GLY A 14 8.58 -18.84 -16.84
N VAL A 15 8.96 -19.31 -15.65
CA VAL A 15 8.01 -19.80 -14.64
C VAL A 15 7.14 -18.66 -14.12
N SER A 16 7.77 -17.54 -13.76
CA SER A 16 7.07 -16.33 -13.27
C SER A 16 6.07 -15.81 -14.31
N ARG A 17 6.46 -15.77 -15.59
CA ARG A 17 5.56 -15.38 -16.69
C ARG A 17 4.39 -16.35 -16.86
N ARG A 18 4.63 -17.67 -16.79
CA ARG A 18 3.56 -18.66 -16.88
C ARG A 18 2.53 -18.53 -15.76
N ILE A 19 2.99 -18.29 -14.53
CA ILE A 19 2.10 -18.03 -13.39
C ILE A 19 1.25 -16.79 -13.65
N PHE A 20 1.87 -15.71 -14.14
CA PHE A 20 1.14 -14.51 -14.52
C PHE A 20 0.06 -14.81 -15.57
N ASP A 21 0.42 -15.43 -16.69
CA ASP A 21 -0.50 -15.68 -17.80
C ASP A 21 -1.69 -16.57 -17.39
N VAL A 22 -1.44 -17.63 -16.64
CA VAL A 22 -2.47 -18.63 -16.30
C VAL A 22 -3.30 -18.22 -15.10
N ALA A 23 -2.69 -17.70 -14.04
CA ALA A 23 -3.36 -17.48 -12.76
C ALA A 23 -3.78 -16.01 -12.57
N ILE A 24 -2.89 -15.07 -12.89
CA ILE A 24 -3.14 -13.65 -12.64
C ILE A 24 -3.97 -13.07 -13.80
N ALA A 25 -3.41 -12.99 -15.01
CA ALA A 25 -4.14 -12.52 -16.18
C ALA A 25 -5.33 -13.44 -16.52
N GLY A 26 -5.08 -14.74 -16.67
CA GLY A 26 -6.07 -15.71 -17.15
C GLY A 26 -7.20 -16.07 -16.17
N ARG A 27 -7.14 -15.65 -14.90
CA ARG A 27 -8.26 -15.85 -13.95
C ARG A 27 -8.65 -14.56 -13.26
N ARG A 28 -7.70 -13.91 -12.58
CA ARG A 28 -8.01 -12.68 -11.84
C ARG A 28 -8.43 -11.54 -12.76
N PHE A 29 -7.82 -11.39 -13.94
CA PHE A 29 -8.13 -10.29 -14.85
C PHE A 29 -8.91 -10.71 -16.11
N ALA A 30 -9.34 -11.98 -16.20
CA ALA A 30 -10.04 -12.51 -17.36
C ALA A 30 -11.40 -11.85 -17.63
N HIS A 31 -11.99 -11.22 -16.62
CA HIS A 31 -13.26 -10.52 -16.72
C HIS A 31 -13.11 -9.09 -17.26
N LEU A 32 -11.90 -8.51 -17.25
CA LEU A 32 -11.73 -7.08 -17.52
C LEU A 32 -12.21 -6.69 -18.92
N VAL A 33 -12.88 -5.54 -18.98
CA VAL A 33 -13.32 -4.90 -20.22
C VAL A 33 -12.67 -3.52 -20.38
N GLY A 34 -12.47 -3.14 -21.64
CA GLY A 34 -11.91 -1.84 -21.98
C GLY A 34 -12.93 -0.70 -21.84
N VAL A 35 -12.43 0.50 -21.58
CA VAL A 35 -13.19 1.74 -21.53
C VAL A 35 -12.61 2.77 -22.50
N ASP A 36 -13.42 3.74 -22.92
CA ASP A 36 -13.01 4.74 -23.90
C ASP A 36 -11.95 5.71 -23.35
N GLN A 37 -12.15 6.19 -22.12
CA GLN A 37 -11.31 7.17 -21.43
C GLN A 37 -10.77 6.57 -20.12
N PRO A 38 -9.77 5.68 -20.19
CA PRO A 38 -9.27 5.01 -19.00
C PRO A 38 -8.46 5.97 -18.12
N THR A 39 -8.52 5.74 -16.81
CA THR A 39 -7.78 6.49 -15.79
C THR A 39 -6.93 5.54 -14.96
N VAL A 40 -5.84 6.05 -14.38
CA VAL A 40 -5.01 5.29 -13.44
C VAL A 40 -4.97 6.02 -12.11
N HIS A 41 -5.31 5.33 -11.03
CA HIS A 41 -5.37 5.87 -9.69
C HIS A 41 -4.32 5.18 -8.82
N PHE A 42 -3.31 5.93 -8.40
CA PHE A 42 -2.27 5.45 -7.50
C PHE A 42 -2.67 5.72 -6.05
N PHE A 43 -2.43 4.77 -5.16
CA PHE A 43 -2.61 4.94 -3.72
C PHE A 43 -1.27 4.92 -3.00
N GLY A 44 -1.04 5.91 -2.15
CA GLY A 44 0.19 6.15 -1.41
C GLY A 44 -0.05 6.30 0.09
N GLY A 45 0.98 6.01 0.87
CA GLY A 45 0.95 6.08 2.33
C GLY A 45 1.61 4.87 2.96
N GLN A 46 2.12 5.06 4.17
CA GLN A 46 2.79 4.02 4.93
C GLN A 46 1.86 2.81 5.19
N PRO A 47 2.43 1.60 5.39
CA PRO A 47 1.68 0.48 5.91
C PRO A 47 0.83 0.85 7.14
N GLY A 48 -0.40 0.35 7.23
CA GLY A 48 -1.32 0.69 8.31
C GLY A 48 -2.02 2.05 8.18
N ALA A 49 -1.69 2.89 7.19
CA ALA A 49 -2.36 4.18 7.01
C ALA A 49 -3.86 4.09 6.64
N GLY A 50 -4.34 2.92 6.20
CA GLY A 50 -5.77 2.70 5.93
C GLY A 50 -6.24 3.04 4.50
N LYS A 51 -5.36 2.82 3.51
CA LYS A 51 -5.63 3.06 2.08
C LYS A 51 -6.92 2.41 1.55
N SER A 52 -7.28 1.23 2.07
CA SER A 52 -8.39 0.43 1.53
C SER A 52 -9.73 1.17 1.49
N ALA A 53 -10.02 2.03 2.47
CA ALA A 53 -11.30 2.74 2.50
C ALA A 53 -11.41 3.84 1.43
N SER A 54 -10.36 4.64 1.21
CA SER A 54 -10.34 5.62 0.12
C SER A 54 -10.24 4.94 -1.24
N GLN A 55 -9.49 3.84 -1.33
CA GLN A 55 -9.41 3.01 -2.53
C GLN A 55 -10.76 2.44 -2.95
N GLN A 56 -11.53 1.89 -2.01
CA GLN A 56 -12.85 1.36 -2.32
C GLN A 56 -13.80 2.44 -2.85
N LYS A 57 -13.77 3.66 -2.27
CA LYS A 57 -14.58 4.79 -2.77
C LYS A 57 -14.27 5.12 -4.24
N VAL A 58 -12.99 5.13 -4.60
CA VAL A 58 -12.56 5.38 -6.00
C VAL A 58 -12.97 4.23 -6.91
N ILE A 59 -12.79 2.98 -6.48
CA ILE A 59 -13.23 1.80 -7.23
C ILE A 59 -14.75 1.87 -7.48
N ASP A 60 -15.55 2.10 -6.44
CA ASP A 60 -17.01 2.16 -6.53
C ASP A 60 -17.47 3.24 -7.51
N ALA A 61 -16.83 4.41 -7.50
CA ALA A 61 -17.12 5.50 -8.43
C ALA A 61 -16.81 5.10 -9.89
N LEU A 62 -15.65 4.47 -10.13
CA LEU A 62 -15.28 3.99 -11.47
C LEU A 62 -16.22 2.88 -11.97
N LEU A 63 -16.57 1.93 -11.11
CA LEU A 63 -17.50 0.85 -11.46
C LEU A 63 -18.91 1.38 -11.75
N LEU A 64 -19.36 2.39 -11.01
CA LEU A 64 -20.65 3.05 -11.27
C LEU A 64 -20.65 3.76 -12.63
N GLN A 65 -19.54 4.38 -13.00
CA GLN A 65 -19.39 5.11 -14.27
C GLN A 65 -19.22 4.19 -15.48
N SER A 66 -18.42 3.14 -15.34
CA SER A 66 -17.87 2.37 -16.46
C SER A 66 -18.23 0.88 -16.45
N GLY A 67 -18.93 0.41 -15.41
CA GLY A 67 -19.41 -0.97 -15.29
C GLY A 67 -18.53 -1.87 -14.40
N ALA A 68 -19.10 -3.01 -13.97
CA ALA A 68 -18.53 -3.91 -12.96
C ALA A 68 -17.15 -4.49 -13.31
N ASP A 69 -16.83 -4.62 -14.60
CA ASP A 69 -15.62 -5.27 -15.08
C ASP A 69 -14.57 -4.26 -15.62
N SER A 70 -14.76 -2.97 -15.35
CA SER A 70 -13.98 -1.89 -15.97
C SER A 70 -12.69 -1.50 -15.23
N VAL A 71 -12.42 -2.09 -14.05
CA VAL A 71 -11.34 -1.66 -13.15
C VAL A 71 -10.40 -2.80 -12.82
N ALA A 72 -9.13 -2.67 -13.20
CA ALA A 72 -8.05 -3.53 -12.74
C ALA A 72 -7.53 -3.06 -11.38
N VAL A 73 -7.85 -3.79 -10.31
CA VAL A 73 -7.31 -3.54 -8.97
C VAL A 73 -6.03 -4.35 -8.76
N ILE A 74 -4.91 -3.63 -8.69
CA ILE A 74 -3.55 -4.19 -8.61
C ILE A 74 -2.97 -3.88 -7.23
N ILE A 75 -2.82 -4.91 -6.41
CA ILE A 75 -2.26 -4.85 -5.06
C ILE A 75 -1.12 -5.87 -4.99
N GLY A 76 0.13 -5.40 -4.97
CA GLY A 76 1.29 -6.29 -5.06
C GLY A 76 1.33 -7.36 -3.95
N ASP A 77 0.91 -7.01 -2.74
CA ASP A 77 0.88 -7.94 -1.61
C ASP A 77 -0.09 -9.12 -1.84
N GLU A 78 -1.16 -8.94 -2.61
CA GLU A 78 -2.07 -10.04 -2.97
C GLU A 78 -1.43 -11.02 -3.96
N PHE A 79 -0.43 -10.58 -4.72
CA PHE A 79 0.23 -11.46 -5.68
C PHE A 79 1.19 -12.46 -5.05
N ARG A 80 1.59 -12.23 -3.79
CA ARG A 80 2.48 -13.16 -3.06
C ARG A 80 1.86 -14.55 -2.95
N GLY A 81 0.54 -14.65 -2.87
CA GLY A 81 -0.19 -15.92 -2.86
C GLY A 81 -0.01 -16.80 -4.09
N TYR A 82 0.42 -16.23 -5.23
CA TYR A 82 0.73 -17.00 -6.44
C TYR A 82 2.15 -17.57 -6.43
N HIS A 83 3.00 -17.13 -5.50
CA HIS A 83 4.36 -17.62 -5.40
C HIS A 83 4.38 -19.02 -4.77
N PRO A 84 4.96 -20.05 -5.42
CA PRO A 84 4.91 -21.44 -4.95
C PRO A 84 5.43 -21.65 -3.53
N ALA A 85 6.43 -20.88 -3.10
CA ALA A 85 7.01 -20.98 -1.75
C ALA A 85 6.26 -20.17 -0.67
N TYR A 86 5.24 -19.37 -1.03
CA TYR A 86 4.66 -18.40 -0.08
C TYR A 86 3.92 -19.05 1.08
N ALA A 87 3.20 -20.15 0.83
CA ALA A 87 2.52 -20.89 1.90
C ALA A 87 3.52 -21.43 2.93
N ASP A 88 4.57 -22.13 2.46
CA ASP A 88 5.63 -22.67 3.31
C ASP A 88 6.36 -21.56 4.08
N LEU A 89 6.62 -20.41 3.43
CA LEU A 89 7.23 -19.25 4.08
C LEU A 89 6.33 -18.65 5.17
N LEU A 90 5.01 -18.61 4.99
CA LEU A 90 4.09 -18.14 6.04
C LEU A 90 4.02 -19.09 7.25
N GLU A 91 4.31 -20.38 7.06
CA GLU A 91 4.33 -21.34 8.17
C GLU A 91 5.68 -21.33 8.90
N THR A 92 6.78 -21.10 8.18
CA THR A 92 8.15 -21.32 8.69
C THR A 92 8.93 -20.03 8.98
N ASP A 93 8.61 -18.93 8.31
CA ASP A 93 9.33 -17.65 8.39
C ASP A 93 8.40 -16.48 7.97
N ASP A 94 7.28 -16.32 8.69
CA ASP A 94 6.24 -15.33 8.37
C ASP A 94 6.73 -13.87 8.46
N GLU A 95 7.75 -13.61 9.26
CA GLU A 95 8.42 -12.32 9.39
C GLU A 95 9.18 -11.93 8.10
N ASN A 96 9.80 -12.90 7.41
CA ASN A 96 10.60 -12.63 6.20
C ASN A 96 9.94 -13.09 4.89
N ALA A 97 8.76 -13.72 4.93
CA ALA A 97 8.02 -14.17 3.75
C ALA A 97 7.83 -13.05 2.70
N ALA A 98 7.62 -11.81 3.15
CA ALA A 98 7.51 -10.65 2.26
C ALA A 98 8.83 -10.32 1.55
N PHE A 99 9.96 -10.43 2.23
CA PHE A 99 11.27 -10.16 1.65
C PHE A 99 11.57 -11.11 0.50
N TYR A 100 11.32 -12.42 0.68
CA TYR A 100 11.61 -13.44 -0.34
C TYR A 100 10.70 -13.38 -1.57
N THR A 101 9.49 -12.84 -1.43
CA THR A 101 8.49 -12.80 -2.52
C THR A 101 8.36 -11.43 -3.20
N ASP A 102 9.06 -10.41 -2.72
CA ASP A 102 8.88 -9.02 -3.17
C ASP A 102 9.20 -8.82 -4.66
N ARG A 103 10.27 -9.45 -5.14
CA ARG A 103 10.74 -9.30 -6.53
C ARG A 103 9.75 -9.89 -7.54
N ASP A 104 9.22 -11.07 -7.27
CA ASP A 104 8.20 -11.69 -8.14
C ASP A 104 6.85 -10.97 -8.05
N SER A 105 6.46 -10.52 -6.85
CA SER A 105 5.29 -9.65 -6.68
C SER A 105 5.41 -8.37 -7.50
N ALA A 106 6.54 -7.66 -7.43
CA ALA A 106 6.79 -6.45 -8.22
C ALA A 106 6.75 -6.72 -9.73
N ARG A 107 7.37 -7.82 -10.18
CA ARG A 107 7.31 -8.25 -11.58
C ARG A 107 5.87 -8.49 -12.04
N TRP A 108 5.04 -9.13 -11.21
CA TRP A 108 3.63 -9.35 -11.53
C TRP A 108 2.80 -8.07 -11.49
N VAL A 109 3.14 -7.08 -10.66
CA VAL A 109 2.55 -5.73 -10.71
C VAL A 109 2.81 -5.08 -12.06
N GLU A 110 4.06 -5.05 -12.53
CA GLU A 110 4.41 -4.49 -13.84
C GLU A 110 3.65 -5.19 -14.97
N MET A 111 3.64 -6.52 -14.99
CA MET A 111 2.89 -7.29 -15.98
C MET A 111 1.37 -7.02 -15.92
N SER A 112 0.83 -6.78 -14.72
CA SER A 112 -0.60 -6.46 -14.53
C SER A 112 -0.95 -5.08 -15.08
N ILE A 113 -0.06 -4.10 -14.91
CA ILE A 113 -0.23 -2.76 -15.49
C ILE A 113 -0.25 -2.86 -17.02
N ASP A 114 0.72 -3.56 -17.62
CA ASP A 114 0.78 -3.77 -19.08
C ASP A 114 -0.47 -4.48 -19.62
N HIS A 115 -0.96 -5.49 -18.88
CA HIS A 115 -2.17 -6.21 -19.24
C HIS A 115 -3.41 -5.32 -19.20
N ALA A 116 -3.59 -4.55 -18.12
CA ALA A 116 -4.70 -3.62 -17.99
C ALA A 116 -4.68 -2.51 -19.05
N ILE A 117 -3.49 -2.01 -19.41
CA ILE A 117 -3.29 -1.06 -20.52
C ILE A 117 -3.67 -1.68 -21.86
N THR A 118 -3.29 -2.95 -22.09
CA THR A 118 -3.65 -3.68 -23.32
C THR A 118 -5.17 -3.85 -23.45
N VAL A 119 -5.84 -4.15 -22.33
CA VAL A 119 -7.31 -4.25 -22.26
C VAL A 119 -7.99 -2.88 -22.33
N ARG A 120 -7.29 -1.82 -21.93
CA ARG A 120 -7.78 -0.45 -21.73
C ARG A 120 -8.78 -0.30 -20.59
N SER A 121 -8.64 -1.06 -19.51
CA SER A 121 -9.46 -0.88 -18.29
C SER A 121 -8.94 0.30 -17.46
N HIS A 122 -9.75 0.87 -16.57
CA HIS A 122 -9.23 1.70 -15.49
C HIS A 122 -8.23 0.89 -14.64
N ILE A 123 -7.29 1.57 -14.00
CA ILE A 123 -6.28 0.93 -13.15
C ILE A 123 -6.33 1.57 -11.77
N VAL A 124 -6.38 0.75 -10.73
CA VAL A 124 -6.21 1.18 -9.34
C VAL A 124 -5.00 0.44 -8.78
N LEU A 125 -3.94 1.17 -8.46
CA LEU A 125 -2.66 0.61 -8.04
C LEU A 125 -2.33 1.00 -6.60
N GLU A 126 -2.18 0.00 -5.72
CA GLU A 126 -1.70 0.24 -4.35
C GLU A 126 -0.17 0.31 -4.29
N GLY A 127 0.34 1.37 -3.65
CA GLY A 127 1.75 1.53 -3.32
C GLY A 127 1.98 2.17 -1.95
N THR A 128 3.25 2.48 -1.66
CA THR A 128 3.64 3.13 -0.40
C THR A 128 4.26 4.50 -0.59
N LEU A 129 4.45 4.96 -1.84
CA LEU A 129 5.20 6.18 -2.18
C LEU A 129 6.60 6.28 -1.54
N ARG A 130 7.24 5.14 -1.23
CA ARG A 130 8.61 5.14 -0.66
C ARG A 130 9.68 5.61 -1.65
N ASN A 131 9.39 5.46 -2.94
CA ASN A 131 10.22 5.93 -4.04
C ASN A 131 9.28 6.56 -5.09
N PRO A 132 9.27 7.89 -5.23
CA PRO A 132 8.37 8.56 -6.17
C PRO A 132 8.66 8.20 -7.63
N ASP A 133 9.90 7.82 -7.98
CA ASP A 133 10.27 7.49 -9.36
C ASP A 133 9.51 6.28 -9.90
N VAL A 134 9.16 5.32 -9.04
CA VAL A 134 8.37 4.13 -9.44
C VAL A 134 6.95 4.54 -9.84
N THR A 135 6.31 5.38 -9.03
CA THR A 135 4.98 5.93 -9.32
C THR A 135 5.02 6.81 -10.57
N LEU A 136 6.02 7.68 -10.69
CA LEU A 136 6.18 8.56 -11.84
C LEU A 136 6.48 7.79 -13.14
N GLY A 137 7.28 6.72 -13.06
CA GLY A 137 7.52 5.82 -14.19
C GLY A 137 6.24 5.16 -14.68
N SER A 138 5.44 4.62 -13.75
CA SER A 138 4.14 4.02 -14.05
C SER A 138 3.15 5.04 -14.63
N ALA A 139 3.11 6.26 -14.07
CA ALA A 139 2.26 7.35 -14.56
C ALA A 139 2.62 7.74 -16.00
N ARG A 140 3.91 7.95 -16.29
CA ARG A 140 4.38 8.28 -17.66
C ARG A 140 4.08 7.15 -18.65
N HIS A 141 4.26 5.90 -18.23
CA HIS A 141 3.92 4.76 -19.05
C HIS A 141 2.42 4.73 -19.40
N ALA A 142 1.55 4.98 -18.42
CA ALA A 142 0.10 5.07 -18.61
C ALA A 142 -0.30 6.24 -19.52
N ILE A 143 0.30 7.44 -19.35
CA ILE A 143 0.09 8.61 -20.22
C ILE A 143 0.42 8.26 -21.67
N GLY A 144 1.51 7.53 -21.91
CA GLY A 144 1.90 7.06 -23.25
C GLY A 144 0.82 6.20 -23.94
N HIS A 145 -0.13 5.66 -23.18
CA HIS A 145 -1.26 4.85 -23.65
C HIS A 145 -2.63 5.54 -23.51
N GLY A 146 -2.63 6.85 -23.25
CA GLY A 146 -3.84 7.69 -23.21
C GLY A 146 -4.60 7.63 -21.89
N TYR A 147 -3.92 7.36 -20.77
CA TYR A 147 -4.51 7.41 -19.44
C TYR A 147 -4.32 8.79 -18.79
N ALA A 148 -5.26 9.17 -17.92
CA ALA A 148 -5.13 10.29 -16.99
C ALA A 148 -4.73 9.78 -15.59
N PRO A 149 -3.52 10.10 -15.08
CA PRO A 149 -3.08 9.63 -13.77
C PRO A 149 -3.53 10.50 -12.60
N GLU A 150 -4.12 9.91 -11.57
CA GLU A 150 -4.40 10.55 -10.28
C GLU A 150 -3.63 9.87 -9.14
N LEU A 151 -3.30 10.64 -8.12
CA LEU A 151 -2.67 10.14 -6.90
C LEU A 151 -3.52 10.41 -5.66
N HIS A 152 -3.70 9.38 -4.86
CA HIS A 152 -4.44 9.38 -3.61
C HIS A 152 -3.48 9.05 -2.47
N VAL A 153 -3.37 9.90 -1.45
CA VAL A 153 -2.35 9.77 -0.41
C VAL A 153 -2.97 9.82 0.97
N MET A 154 -2.63 8.84 1.81
CA MET A 154 -3.02 8.85 3.22
C MET A 154 -2.03 9.69 4.03
N ALA A 155 -2.52 10.74 4.68
CA ALA A 155 -1.80 11.54 5.65
C ALA A 155 -2.28 11.15 7.05
N VAL A 156 -1.49 10.30 7.72
CA VAL A 156 -1.90 9.67 8.99
C VAL A 156 -0.72 9.66 9.94
N HIS A 157 -0.93 10.05 11.19
CA HIS A 157 0.08 9.99 12.25
C HIS A 157 0.63 8.57 12.46
N GLU A 158 1.94 8.46 12.73
CA GLU A 158 2.62 7.16 12.83
C GLU A 158 2.04 6.24 13.91
N PHE A 159 1.60 6.78 15.05
CA PHE A 159 1.00 5.99 16.13
C PHE A 159 -0.25 5.25 15.68
N VAL A 160 -1.09 5.91 14.88
CA VAL A 160 -2.31 5.30 14.33
C VAL A 160 -1.95 4.22 13.32
N SER A 161 -1.02 4.49 12.39
CA SER A 161 -0.64 3.51 11.37
C SER A 161 0.11 2.30 11.96
N ARG A 162 1.04 2.51 12.91
CA ARG A 162 1.76 1.42 13.59
C ARG A 162 0.83 0.58 14.47
N GLN A 163 -0.11 1.20 15.19
CA GLN A 163 -1.13 0.47 15.93
C GLN A 163 -1.96 -0.43 15.00
N ARG A 164 -2.38 0.08 13.85
CA ARG A 164 -3.14 -0.69 12.85
C ARG A 164 -2.35 -1.88 12.28
N ILE A 165 -1.01 -1.78 12.18
CA ILE A 165 -0.14 -2.92 11.82
C ILE A 165 -0.27 -4.03 12.86
N PHE A 166 -0.10 -3.71 14.15
CA PHE A 166 -0.23 -4.70 15.23
C PHE A 166 -1.62 -5.33 15.27
N ARG A 167 -2.67 -4.51 15.15
CA ARG A 167 -4.05 -5.02 15.12
C ARG A 167 -4.30 -5.96 13.94
N ARG A 168 -3.82 -5.61 12.74
CA ARG A 168 -3.93 -6.48 11.55
C ARG A 168 -3.21 -7.80 11.78
N TYR A 169 -1.98 -7.74 12.28
CA TYR A 169 -1.16 -8.93 12.52
C TYR A 169 -1.76 -9.85 13.59
N ALA A 170 -2.18 -9.29 14.73
CA ALA A 170 -2.86 -10.02 15.78
C ALA A 170 -4.17 -10.67 15.29
N GLY A 171 -4.97 -9.95 14.49
CA GLY A 171 -6.17 -10.50 13.88
C GLY A 171 -5.88 -11.71 12.97
N GLN A 172 -4.87 -11.62 12.12
CA GLN A 172 -4.45 -12.74 11.27
C GLN A 172 -4.02 -13.96 12.09
N ILE A 173 -3.27 -13.76 13.15
CA ILE A 173 -2.88 -14.84 14.07
C ILE A 173 -4.11 -15.45 14.76
N ALA A 174 -5.05 -14.64 15.21
CA ALA A 174 -6.26 -15.13 15.86
C ALA A 174 -7.12 -15.97 14.89
N ASP A 175 -7.19 -15.57 13.62
CA ASP A 175 -8.02 -16.21 12.60
C ASP A 175 -7.38 -17.47 11.99
N ALA A 176 -6.06 -17.46 11.74
CA ALA A 176 -5.35 -18.48 10.97
C ALA A 176 -4.16 -19.13 11.70
N GLY A 177 -3.83 -18.70 12.92
CA GLY A 177 -2.66 -19.16 13.67
C GLY A 177 -1.33 -18.54 13.23
N HIS A 178 -1.29 -17.92 12.06
CA HIS A 178 -0.14 -17.22 11.49
C HIS A 178 -0.60 -15.91 10.82
N GLY A 179 0.34 -14.99 10.60
CA GLY A 179 0.03 -13.70 9.97
C GLY A 179 1.26 -13.08 9.35
N ARG A 180 1.09 -12.13 8.43
CA ARG A 180 2.22 -11.42 7.84
C ARG A 180 2.48 -10.15 8.64
N TYR A 181 3.53 -10.18 9.46
CA TYR A 181 3.98 -9.00 10.18
C TYR A 181 4.54 -7.95 9.19
N THR A 182 4.31 -6.66 9.48
CA THR A 182 4.96 -5.58 8.75
C THR A 182 6.05 -5.01 9.62
N LEU A 183 7.30 -5.17 9.18
CA LEU A 183 8.47 -4.63 9.87
C LEU A 183 8.39 -3.11 10.03
N ARG A 184 8.82 -2.60 11.20
CA ARG A 184 8.91 -1.17 11.49
C ARG A 184 9.70 -0.41 10.42
N GLU A 185 10.81 -0.97 9.95
CA GLU A 185 11.64 -0.30 8.96
C GLU A 185 10.89 -0.10 7.64
N ALA A 186 9.98 -1.01 7.28
CA ALA A 186 9.15 -0.84 6.09
C ALA A 186 8.10 0.27 6.28
N HIS A 187 7.55 0.39 7.50
CA HIS A 187 6.68 1.49 7.88
C HIS A 187 7.41 2.84 7.85
N ASP A 188 8.50 2.95 8.60
CA ASP A 188 9.22 4.20 8.84
C ASP A 188 9.84 4.74 7.55
N ARG A 189 10.34 3.87 6.66
CA ARG A 189 10.80 4.30 5.33
C ARG A 189 9.71 4.99 4.53
N ALA A 190 8.49 4.45 4.51
CA ALA A 190 7.39 5.06 3.78
C ALA A 190 6.87 6.33 4.45
N TYR A 191 6.75 6.33 5.79
CA TYR A 191 6.29 7.49 6.56
C TYR A 191 7.24 8.69 6.41
N ASN A 192 8.54 8.46 6.53
CA ASN A 192 9.55 9.52 6.45
C ASN A 192 9.77 10.02 5.01
N ALA A 193 9.59 9.16 4.01
CA ALA A 193 9.71 9.54 2.60
C ALA A 193 8.52 10.38 2.09
N LEU A 194 7.40 10.41 2.81
CA LEU A 194 6.16 11.02 2.34
C LEU A 194 6.34 12.50 1.92
N PRO A 195 6.94 13.41 2.72
CA PRO A 195 7.07 14.81 2.33
C PRO A 195 7.89 15.00 1.05
N SER A 196 9.07 14.38 0.97
CA SER A 196 9.92 14.46 -0.22
C SER A 196 9.25 13.85 -1.45
N SER A 197 8.51 12.75 -1.27
CA SER A 197 7.85 12.06 -2.38
C SER A 197 6.64 12.85 -2.87
N LEU A 198 5.87 13.45 -1.97
CA LEU A 198 4.71 14.28 -2.30
C LEU A 198 5.12 15.52 -3.09
N ARG A 199 6.23 16.18 -2.69
CA ARG A 199 6.81 17.27 -3.48
C ARG A 199 7.24 16.79 -4.86
N ALA A 200 8.03 15.71 -4.93
CA ALA A 200 8.54 15.19 -6.20
C ALA A 200 7.43 14.83 -7.19
N VAL A 201 6.33 14.22 -6.73
CA VAL A 201 5.20 13.86 -7.61
C VAL A 201 4.34 15.06 -7.99
N ALA A 202 4.16 16.04 -7.10
CA ALA A 202 3.43 17.27 -7.39
C ALA A 202 4.17 18.14 -8.43
N GLU A 203 5.50 18.15 -8.41
CA GLU A 203 6.32 18.94 -9.33
C GLU A 203 6.59 18.26 -10.69
N ALA A 204 6.16 17.00 -10.85
CA ALA A 204 6.51 16.21 -12.02
C ALA A 204 5.68 16.49 -13.27
N ASP A 205 4.58 17.24 -13.17
CA ASP A 205 3.64 17.57 -14.27
C ASP A 205 3.14 16.33 -15.05
N VAL A 206 2.88 15.23 -14.32
CA VAL A 206 2.33 13.98 -14.88
C VAL A 206 1.00 13.57 -14.26
N LEU A 207 0.61 14.15 -13.13
CA LEU A 207 -0.62 13.81 -12.43
C LEU A 207 -1.69 14.84 -12.78
N THR A 208 -2.91 14.39 -13.05
CA THR A 208 -4.07 15.28 -13.26
C THR A 208 -4.62 15.77 -11.93
N ALA A 209 -4.48 14.99 -10.85
CA ALA A 209 -4.84 15.42 -9.50
C ALA A 209 -4.05 14.68 -8.41
N ILE A 210 -3.90 15.34 -7.26
CA ILE A 210 -3.44 14.73 -6.00
C ILE A 210 -4.52 14.97 -4.93
N THR A 211 -4.96 13.90 -4.27
CA THR A 211 -5.93 13.95 -3.17
C THR A 211 -5.32 13.40 -1.90
N LEU A 212 -5.42 14.14 -0.79
CA LEU A 212 -5.01 13.69 0.53
C LEU A 212 -6.22 13.20 1.34
N TYR A 213 -5.98 12.18 2.15
CA TYR A 213 -6.99 11.61 3.03
C TYR A 213 -6.48 11.49 4.47
N ASP A 214 -7.38 11.70 5.44
CA ASP A 214 -7.11 11.46 6.85
C ASP A 214 -7.20 9.95 7.22
N ALA A 215 -7.04 9.64 8.50
CA ALA A 215 -7.12 8.28 9.03
C ALA A 215 -8.50 7.61 8.86
N ASN A 216 -9.55 8.37 8.57
CA ASN A 216 -10.93 7.94 8.34
C ASN A 216 -11.30 7.89 6.85
N ALA A 217 -10.32 8.08 5.97
CA ALA A 217 -10.49 8.20 4.53
C ALA A 217 -11.44 9.36 4.14
N ALA A 218 -11.51 10.42 4.94
CA ALA A 218 -12.09 11.69 4.56
C ALA A 218 -11.06 12.48 3.74
N GLU A 219 -11.52 13.10 2.66
CA GLU A 219 -10.68 13.99 1.85
C GLU A 219 -10.37 15.26 2.65
N ILE A 220 -9.08 15.60 2.76
CA ILE A 220 -8.62 16.80 3.49
C ILE A 220 -8.11 17.90 2.56
N ALA A 221 -7.59 17.53 1.39
CA ALA A 221 -7.12 18.44 0.36
C ALA A 221 -7.14 17.74 -1.00
N ARG A 222 -7.44 18.50 -2.06
CA ARG A 222 -7.32 18.04 -3.44
C ARG A 222 -6.79 19.17 -4.31
N ILE A 223 -5.71 18.88 -5.04
CA ILE A 223 -5.12 19.81 -6.01
C ILE A 223 -5.24 19.18 -7.40
N GLU A 224 -5.97 19.87 -8.27
CA GLU A 224 -6.01 19.59 -9.71
C GLU A 224 -4.77 20.18 -10.38
N SER A 225 -4.20 19.47 -11.35
CA SER A 225 -3.01 19.88 -12.12
C SER A 225 -1.90 20.45 -11.21
N PRO A 226 -1.36 19.63 -10.28
CA PRO A 226 -0.45 20.08 -9.25
C PRO A 226 0.77 20.80 -9.83
N THR A 227 1.18 21.86 -9.12
CA THR A 227 2.37 22.68 -9.38
C THR A 227 3.21 22.74 -8.10
N SER A 228 4.40 23.35 -8.13
CA SER A 228 5.18 23.59 -6.91
C SER A 228 4.40 24.34 -5.83
N ALA A 229 3.52 25.29 -6.18
CA ALA A 229 2.70 25.99 -5.19
C ALA A 229 1.65 25.06 -4.56
N GLY A 230 1.05 24.17 -5.36
CA GLY A 230 0.16 23.13 -4.84
C GLY A 230 0.88 22.09 -3.99
N ALA A 231 2.18 21.85 -4.23
CA ALA A 231 2.99 20.94 -3.43
C ALA A 231 3.13 21.43 -1.98
N ASP A 232 3.34 22.74 -1.77
CA ASP A 232 3.47 23.29 -0.42
C ASP A 232 2.13 23.21 0.35
N GLU A 233 1.00 23.49 -0.31
CA GLU A 233 -0.34 23.32 0.30
C GLU A 233 -0.62 21.87 0.70
N LEU A 234 -0.27 20.91 -0.18
CA LEU A 234 -0.39 19.47 0.12
C LEU A 234 0.50 19.07 1.30
N LEU A 235 1.70 19.63 1.42
CA LEU A 235 2.61 19.33 2.51
C LEU A 235 2.12 19.89 3.84
N ASP A 236 1.65 21.13 3.86
CA ASP A 236 1.08 21.75 5.05
C ASP A 236 -0.14 20.95 5.55
N ALA A 237 -1.01 20.52 4.63
CA ALA A 237 -2.16 19.68 4.96
C ALA A 237 -1.74 18.29 5.48
N ALA A 238 -0.72 17.67 4.88
CA ALA A 238 -0.21 16.38 5.33
C ALA A 238 0.46 16.46 6.71
N ASP A 239 1.26 17.49 6.95
CA ASP A 239 1.96 17.69 8.22
C ASP A 239 0.99 18.02 9.36
N ALA A 240 -0.10 18.76 9.08
CA ALA A 240 -1.17 18.98 10.05
C ALA A 240 -1.84 17.67 10.53
N GLN A 241 -1.93 16.64 9.68
CA GLN A 241 -2.45 15.31 10.07
C GLN A 241 -1.43 14.44 10.80
N ARG A 242 -0.17 14.87 10.83
CA ARG A 242 0.96 14.15 11.42
C ARG A 242 1.43 14.78 12.72
N THR A 243 0.61 15.65 13.30
CA THR A 243 0.74 16.11 14.69
C THR A 243 -0.07 15.22 15.63
N LEU A 244 0.23 15.29 16.93
CA LEU A 244 -0.49 14.52 17.95
C LEU A 244 -1.90 15.07 18.23
N ASP A 245 -2.17 16.34 17.87
CA ASP A 245 -3.40 17.05 18.20
C ASP A 245 -4.68 16.35 17.67
N GLY A 246 -4.55 15.60 16.58
CA GLY A 246 -5.65 14.84 15.96
C GLY A 246 -5.71 13.36 16.35
N VAL A 247 -4.86 12.90 17.26
CA VAL A 247 -4.75 11.47 17.60
C VAL A 247 -5.58 11.14 18.84
N ASP A 248 -6.51 10.19 18.70
CA ASP A 248 -7.18 9.54 19.84
C ASP A 248 -6.21 8.60 20.56
N VAL A 249 -5.40 9.17 21.46
CA VAL A 249 -4.37 8.44 22.21
C VAL A 249 -4.95 7.28 23.02
N GLU A 250 -6.10 7.49 23.69
CA GLU A 250 -6.75 6.45 24.49
C GLU A 250 -7.22 5.29 23.60
N GLY A 251 -7.86 5.60 22.46
CA GLY A 251 -8.29 4.59 21.50
C GLY A 251 -7.12 3.82 20.89
N VAL A 252 -6.01 4.49 20.58
CA VAL A 252 -4.78 3.84 20.09
C VAL A 252 -4.23 2.87 21.15
N LEU A 253 -4.10 3.29 22.41
CA LEU A 253 -3.61 2.45 23.50
C LEU A 253 -4.51 1.25 23.77
N ALA A 254 -5.83 1.44 23.80
CA ALA A 254 -6.79 0.36 24.01
C ALA A 254 -6.71 -0.70 22.89
N ALA A 255 -6.48 -0.27 21.64
CA ALA A 255 -6.32 -1.19 20.54
C ALA A 255 -4.96 -1.93 20.56
N LEU A 256 -3.91 -1.35 21.17
CA LEU A 256 -2.65 -2.04 21.44
C LEU A 256 -2.82 -3.13 22.52
N ASP A 257 -3.64 -2.91 23.56
CA ASP A 257 -3.91 -3.91 24.60
C ASP A 257 -4.48 -5.22 24.01
N GLN A 258 -5.41 -5.10 23.07
CA GLN A 258 -6.02 -6.25 22.39
C GLN A 258 -4.99 -7.03 21.55
N ALA A 259 -4.12 -6.32 20.83
CA ALA A 259 -3.06 -6.94 20.04
C ALA A 259 -2.02 -7.60 20.95
N GLU A 260 -1.58 -6.95 22.02
CA GLU A 260 -0.61 -7.46 22.98
C GLU A 260 -1.04 -8.80 23.58
N ALA A 261 -2.30 -8.93 24.01
CA ALA A 261 -2.82 -10.17 24.55
C ALA A 261 -2.71 -11.34 23.55
N THR A 262 -3.04 -11.08 22.28
CA THR A 262 -2.99 -12.08 21.22
C THR A 262 -1.55 -12.50 20.92
N LEU A 263 -0.63 -11.53 20.79
CA LEU A 263 0.78 -11.78 20.49
C LEU A 263 1.49 -12.53 21.62
N ALA A 264 1.15 -12.24 22.87
CA ALA A 264 1.69 -12.94 24.03
C ALA A 264 1.25 -14.40 24.07
N VAL A 265 -0.03 -14.69 23.82
CA VAL A 265 -0.54 -16.08 23.75
C VAL A 265 0.10 -16.85 22.60
N ALA A 266 0.32 -16.19 21.47
CA ALA A 266 0.94 -16.78 20.28
C ALA A 266 2.47 -16.86 20.34
N GLY A 267 3.11 -16.41 21.42
CA GLY A 267 4.57 -16.48 21.59
C GLY A 267 5.37 -15.61 20.61
N ARG A 268 4.81 -14.51 20.10
CA ARG A 268 5.47 -13.63 19.11
C ARG A 268 6.35 -12.58 19.79
N GLU A 269 7.47 -12.99 20.36
CA GLU A 269 8.32 -12.16 21.23
C GLU A 269 8.84 -10.87 20.55
N GLY A 270 9.30 -10.96 19.29
CA GLY A 270 9.80 -9.79 18.54
C GLY A 270 8.74 -8.71 18.35
N PRO A 271 7.62 -9.02 17.66
CA PRO A 271 6.50 -8.09 17.51
C PRO A 271 5.92 -7.59 18.85
N LEU A 272 5.89 -8.43 19.89
CA LEU A 272 5.44 -8.05 21.22
C LEU A 272 6.36 -7.00 21.88
N ALA A 273 7.67 -7.14 21.74
CA ALA A 273 8.64 -6.16 22.24
C ALA A 273 8.48 -4.81 21.54
N GLU A 274 8.31 -4.81 20.21
CA GLU A 274 8.10 -3.59 19.44
C GLU A 274 6.77 -2.90 19.79
N LEU A 275 5.69 -3.66 20.03
CA LEU A 275 4.41 -3.13 20.50
C LEU A 275 4.58 -2.39 21.83
N ARG A 276 5.28 -2.99 22.79
CA ARG A 276 5.54 -2.37 24.10
C ARG A 276 6.39 -1.10 23.99
N GLN A 277 7.33 -1.08 23.05
CA GLN A 277 8.09 0.13 22.74
C GLN A 277 7.17 1.23 22.19
N LEU A 278 6.31 0.93 21.22
CA LEU A 278 5.33 1.89 20.68
C LEU A 278 4.44 2.44 21.79
N ARG A 279 3.97 1.59 22.71
CA ARG A 279 3.18 2.02 23.87
C ARG A 279 3.94 3.05 24.72
N ALA A 280 5.22 2.78 25.01
CA ALA A 280 6.05 3.70 25.78
C ALA A 280 6.26 5.04 25.03
N GLU A 281 6.50 5.00 23.72
CA GLU A 281 6.61 6.19 22.85
C GLU A 281 5.31 7.03 22.90
N ILE A 282 4.14 6.40 22.81
CA ILE A 282 2.84 7.09 22.89
C ILE A 282 2.64 7.74 24.27
N LEU A 283 2.90 7.00 25.35
CA LEU A 283 2.72 7.50 26.71
C LEU A 283 3.66 8.65 27.06
N ASP A 284 4.86 8.67 26.47
CA ASP A 284 5.82 9.76 26.65
C ASP A 284 5.39 11.02 25.87
N ALA A 285 4.92 10.84 24.63
CA ALA A 285 4.43 11.93 23.79
C ALA A 285 3.13 12.59 24.31
N ALA A 286 2.33 11.86 25.09
CA ALA A 286 1.07 12.35 25.66
C ALA A 286 1.22 13.06 27.02
N ARG A 287 2.45 13.23 27.53
CA ARG A 287 2.75 13.95 28.78
C ARG A 287 3.00 15.43 28.53
#